data_AF-A0A9P5N3G6-F1
#
_entry.id   AF-A0A9P5N3G6-F1
#
_cell.length_a   1.000
_cell.length_b   1.000
_cell.length_c   1.000
_cell.angle_alpha   90.00
_cell.angle_beta   90.00
_cell.angle_gamma   90.00
#
_symmetry.space_group_name_H-M   'P 1'
#
loop_
_entity.id
_entity.type
_entity.pdbx_description
1 polymer ?
#
loop_
_entity_poly.entity_id
_entity_poly.type
_entity_poly.pdbx_seq_one_letter_code
_entity_poly.pdbx_strand_id
1 'polypeptide(L)'
;MHFSTALRLATVLLAPLVVSAAPLKRGTDPATLEVLQFAFVLENLETEFYKQGLSKFKSSDFSSAGFSSGDIAIEEITIIQSDESTHVSAIEELLIAFGETPPSGCSFDFSSVLVDVSTMVTVARVVENVGVGAYLGAAHLVQDPRVLTAAASIVTIESRHETMLNIFEGASAISQPFDIPLLPNEVLAIAGSFIKGCSLGIAANPSLSVTNTGSVTTGTSLQFSSPALNSSTSGFHCQMLTGGMPFSLSLPISGCVVPQGINGPVAVWITSDDQPLNGQAVDRQSNAIVAGPEIVFIDIVIDDLSRMVRPSKSGSSSGSGSGYGSGSGSSSNPPMSMSMPSMSSMGMPPAGADQASSFASTTTVAPSQASAMMSGLGLTTSAASASASASASAAPDGAVANGISMVPAPTPSA
;
A
#
# COMPACT_ATOMS: atom_id res chain seq x y z
N MET A 1 30.34 -82.39 -42.44
CA MET A 1 29.34 -81.68 -41.64
C MET A 1 29.88 -80.28 -41.36
N HIS A 2 29.26 -79.28 -41.97
CA HIS A 2 29.55 -77.86 -41.76
C HIS A 2 29.13 -77.42 -40.36
N PHE A 3 29.80 -76.42 -39.78
CA PHE A 3 29.15 -75.17 -39.33
C PHE A 3 30.22 -74.12 -38.99
N SER A 4 30.32 -73.10 -39.84
CA SER A 4 30.97 -71.82 -39.54
C SER A 4 30.08 -71.00 -38.60
N THR A 5 30.66 -70.41 -37.55
CA THR A 5 30.01 -69.34 -36.78
C THR A 5 30.84 -68.06 -36.94
N ALA A 6 30.25 -67.10 -37.66
CA ALA A 6 30.80 -65.77 -37.88
C ALA A 6 30.47 -64.87 -36.68
N LEU A 7 31.49 -64.37 -36.02
CA LEU A 7 31.38 -63.33 -34.99
C LEU A 7 31.22 -61.97 -35.69
N ARG A 8 30.03 -61.37 -35.59
CA ARG A 8 29.79 -59.98 -36.06
C ARG A 8 29.96 -59.02 -34.88
N LEU A 9 31.00 -58.19 -34.96
CA LEU A 9 31.22 -57.03 -34.11
C LEU A 9 30.25 -55.93 -34.56
N ALA A 10 29.32 -55.51 -33.70
CA ALA A 10 28.45 -54.37 -33.93
C ALA A 10 29.01 -53.14 -33.22
N THR A 11 29.63 -52.23 -33.98
CA THR A 11 30.06 -50.92 -33.52
C THR A 11 28.86 -49.99 -33.48
N VAL A 12 28.39 -49.64 -32.27
CA VAL A 12 27.35 -48.62 -32.06
C VAL A 12 28.02 -47.25 -32.03
N LEU A 13 27.85 -46.45 -33.08
CA LEU A 13 28.17 -45.02 -33.07
C LEU A 13 27.14 -44.30 -32.18
N LEU A 14 27.54 -43.82 -31.01
CA LEU A 14 26.80 -42.84 -30.23
C LEU A 14 27.08 -41.44 -30.81
N ALA A 15 26.12 -40.88 -31.55
CA ALA A 15 26.12 -39.46 -31.89
C ALA A 15 25.58 -38.67 -30.68
N PRO A 16 26.28 -37.63 -30.18
CA PRO A 16 25.72 -36.75 -29.16
C PRO A 16 24.60 -35.92 -29.79
N LEU A 17 23.36 -36.22 -29.43
CA LEU A 17 22.22 -35.35 -29.72
C LEU A 17 22.37 -34.08 -28.89
N VAL A 18 22.88 -33.03 -29.50
CA VAL A 18 22.82 -31.67 -28.95
C VAL A 18 21.35 -31.25 -29.03
N VAL A 19 20.63 -31.40 -27.92
CA VAL A 19 19.28 -30.86 -27.76
C VAL A 19 19.43 -29.34 -27.65
N SER A 20 19.30 -28.65 -28.78
CA SER A 20 19.07 -27.21 -28.79
C SER A 20 17.63 -26.98 -28.35
N ALA A 21 17.41 -26.85 -27.04
CA ALA A 21 16.15 -26.30 -26.54
C ALA A 21 16.16 -24.81 -26.89
N ALA A 22 15.51 -24.45 -28.00
CA ALA A 22 15.20 -23.05 -28.27
C ALA A 22 14.49 -22.49 -27.01
N PRO A 23 14.88 -21.29 -26.52
CA PRO A 23 14.19 -20.70 -25.38
C PRO A 23 12.72 -20.55 -25.78
N LEU A 24 11.86 -21.35 -25.16
CA LEU A 24 10.41 -21.18 -25.28
C LEU A 24 10.12 -19.78 -24.74
N LYS A 25 9.58 -18.89 -25.59
CA LYS A 25 8.92 -17.68 -25.13
C LYS A 25 7.89 -18.14 -24.09
N ARG A 26 8.18 -17.86 -22.83
CA ARG A 26 7.27 -18.23 -21.75
C ARG A 26 6.19 -17.17 -21.74
N GLY A 27 5.05 -17.47 -22.35
CA GLY A 27 3.88 -16.61 -22.21
C GLY A 27 3.44 -16.59 -20.74
N THR A 28 2.92 -15.47 -20.29
CA THR A 28 2.11 -15.39 -19.07
C THR A 28 0.64 -15.27 -19.47
N ASP A 29 -0.27 -15.45 -18.52
CA ASP A 29 -1.70 -15.31 -18.81
C ASP A 29 -2.07 -13.83 -19.09
N PRO A 30 -3.14 -13.58 -19.87
CA PRO A 30 -3.53 -12.23 -20.24
C PRO A 30 -3.80 -11.29 -19.06
N ALA A 31 -4.36 -11.79 -17.94
CA ALA A 31 -4.64 -10.94 -16.79
C ALA A 31 -3.35 -10.47 -16.12
N THR A 32 -2.34 -11.34 -15.99
CA THR A 32 -1.01 -10.92 -15.52
C THR A 32 -0.40 -9.85 -16.43
N LEU A 33 -0.57 -9.94 -17.76
CA LEU A 33 -0.06 -8.91 -18.68
C LEU A 33 -0.77 -7.57 -18.49
N GLU A 34 -2.10 -7.58 -18.35
CA GLU A 34 -2.88 -6.36 -18.10
C GLU A 34 -2.46 -5.71 -16.78
N VAL A 35 -2.23 -6.50 -15.72
CA VAL A 35 -1.71 -6.00 -14.43
C VAL A 35 -0.34 -5.34 -14.60
N LEU A 36 0.60 -5.98 -15.32
CA LEU A 36 1.93 -5.43 -15.53
C LEU A 36 1.91 -4.16 -16.38
N GLN A 37 1.08 -4.09 -17.41
CA GLN A 37 0.92 -2.89 -18.22
C GLN A 37 0.30 -1.74 -17.42
N PHE A 38 -0.69 -2.04 -16.58
CA PHE A 38 -1.30 -1.06 -15.68
C PHE A 38 -0.30 -0.54 -14.65
N ALA A 39 0.40 -1.44 -13.96
CA ALA A 39 1.45 -1.10 -13.00
C ALA A 39 2.54 -0.25 -13.67
N PHE A 40 3.03 -0.63 -14.84
CA PHE A 40 4.03 0.15 -15.59
C PHE A 40 3.61 1.62 -15.79
N VAL A 41 2.34 1.90 -16.06
CA VAL A 41 1.87 3.29 -16.22
C VAL A 41 1.78 4.02 -14.88
N LEU A 42 1.39 3.34 -13.80
CA LEU A 42 1.38 3.92 -12.46
C LEU A 42 2.80 4.25 -11.99
N GLU A 43 3.74 3.33 -12.08
CA GLU A 43 5.15 3.56 -11.71
C GLU A 43 5.76 4.75 -12.49
N ASN A 44 5.38 4.92 -13.76
CA ASN A 44 5.78 6.09 -14.55
C ASN A 44 5.11 7.39 -14.07
N LEU A 45 3.85 7.33 -13.60
CA LEU A 45 3.17 8.46 -12.98
C LEU A 45 3.94 8.91 -11.73
N GLU A 46 4.30 7.98 -10.85
CA GLU A 46 5.01 8.27 -9.58
C GLU A 46 6.41 8.80 -9.85
N THR A 47 7.17 8.11 -10.72
CA THR A 47 8.49 8.54 -11.19
C THR A 47 8.47 9.98 -11.72
N GLU A 48 7.52 10.31 -12.60
CA GLU A 48 7.42 11.65 -13.18
C GLU A 48 6.87 12.69 -12.19
N PHE A 49 6.00 12.29 -11.25
CA PHE A 49 5.51 13.17 -10.18
C PHE A 49 6.67 13.67 -9.31
N TYR A 50 7.50 12.76 -8.80
CA TYR A 50 8.63 13.12 -7.96
C TYR A 50 9.71 13.88 -8.72
N LYS A 51 10.02 13.46 -9.95
CA LYS A 51 10.98 14.16 -10.81
C LYS A 51 10.56 15.61 -11.08
N GLN A 52 9.28 15.86 -11.36
CA GLN A 52 8.75 17.22 -11.55
C GLN A 52 8.76 18.01 -10.23
N GLY A 53 8.40 17.38 -9.11
CA GLY A 53 8.45 17.98 -7.78
C GLY A 53 9.88 18.43 -7.38
N LEU A 54 10.85 17.54 -7.49
CA LEU A 54 12.28 17.79 -7.22
C LEU A 54 12.88 18.85 -8.15
N SER A 55 12.39 18.93 -9.39
CA SER A 55 12.81 19.98 -10.33
C SER A 55 12.23 21.36 -9.98
N LYS A 56 11.08 21.38 -9.31
CA LYS A 56 10.32 22.61 -9.02
C LYS A 56 10.68 23.23 -7.68
N PHE A 57 10.80 22.42 -6.63
CA PHE A 57 10.96 22.89 -5.26
C PHE A 57 12.41 22.77 -4.78
N LYS A 58 12.82 23.73 -3.95
CA LYS A 58 14.15 23.78 -3.33
C LYS A 58 14.00 23.65 -1.81
N SER A 59 15.12 23.41 -1.13
CA SER A 59 15.17 23.25 0.33
C SER A 59 14.49 24.39 1.12
N SER A 60 14.54 25.63 0.60
CA SER A 60 13.83 26.77 1.18
C SER A 60 12.30 26.67 1.13
N ASP A 61 11.75 26.01 0.12
CA ASP A 61 10.31 25.81 -0.02
C ASP A 61 9.81 24.78 1.00
N PHE A 62 10.59 23.72 1.25
CA PHE A 62 10.33 22.77 2.33
C PHE A 62 10.42 23.43 3.71
N SER A 63 11.44 24.25 3.93
CA SER A 63 11.58 25.04 5.16
C SER A 63 10.36 25.96 5.37
N SER A 64 9.87 26.58 4.29
CA SER A 64 8.66 27.43 4.32
C SER A 64 7.39 26.63 4.56
N ALA A 65 7.34 25.37 4.12
CA ALA A 65 6.29 24.42 4.45
C ALA A 65 6.42 23.85 5.88
N GLY A 66 7.39 24.30 6.68
CA GLY A 66 7.52 23.92 8.09
C GLY A 66 8.26 22.61 8.34
N PHE A 67 9.04 22.13 7.37
CA PHE A 67 10.04 21.07 7.60
C PHE A 67 11.19 21.61 8.44
N SER A 68 11.69 20.80 9.38
CA SER A 68 12.85 21.15 10.20
C SER A 68 14.17 21.15 9.41
N SER A 69 14.23 20.37 8.32
CA SER A 69 15.31 20.38 7.34
C SER A 69 14.76 20.11 5.95
N GLY A 70 14.86 21.10 5.05
CA GLY A 70 14.48 20.92 3.65
C GLY A 70 15.41 19.98 2.89
N ASP A 71 16.69 19.91 3.26
CA ASP A 71 17.68 19.05 2.60
C ASP A 71 17.40 17.57 2.88
N ILE A 72 17.02 17.24 4.13
CA ILE A 72 16.62 15.87 4.49
C ILE A 72 15.33 15.48 3.75
N ALA A 73 14.35 16.39 3.66
CA ALA A 73 13.13 16.11 2.91
C ALA A 73 13.40 15.84 1.42
N ILE A 74 14.32 16.60 0.81
CA ILE A 74 14.75 16.39 -0.58
C ILE A 74 15.51 15.07 -0.74
N GLU A 75 16.37 14.71 0.21
CA GLU A 75 17.11 13.44 0.20
C GLU A 75 16.14 12.25 0.15
N GLU A 76 15.18 12.18 1.07
CA GLU A 76 14.20 11.10 1.11
C GLU A 76 13.31 11.06 -0.14
N ILE A 77 12.84 12.21 -0.64
CA ILE A 77 12.05 12.26 -1.89
C ILE A 77 12.88 11.82 -3.09
N THR A 78 14.20 12.08 -3.08
CA THR A 78 15.10 11.61 -4.13
C THR A 78 15.28 10.09 -4.08
N ILE A 79 15.31 9.50 -2.88
CA ILE A 79 15.34 8.04 -2.70
C ILE A 79 14.06 7.42 -3.27
N ILE A 80 12.90 7.93 -2.86
CA ILE A 80 11.59 7.47 -3.38
C ILE A 80 11.60 7.52 -4.91
N GLN A 81 11.92 8.68 -5.50
CA GLN A 81 11.98 8.83 -6.96
C GLN A 81 12.91 7.82 -7.65
N SER A 82 14.05 7.50 -7.04
CA SER A 82 15.00 6.53 -7.57
C SER A 82 14.46 5.10 -7.51
N ASP A 83 13.75 4.76 -6.44
CA ASP A 83 13.12 3.45 -6.27
C ASP A 83 11.97 3.29 -7.30
N GLU A 84 11.10 4.30 -7.45
CA GLU A 84 10.05 4.34 -8.49
C GLU A 84 10.63 4.12 -9.90
N SER A 85 11.72 4.82 -10.23
CA SER A 85 12.38 4.65 -11.54
C SER A 85 12.96 3.24 -11.72
N THR A 86 13.38 2.60 -10.63
CA THR A 86 13.89 1.22 -10.65
C THR A 86 12.74 0.24 -10.85
N HIS A 87 11.58 0.49 -10.25
CA HIS A 87 10.36 -0.31 -10.42
C HIS A 87 9.86 -0.26 -11.87
N VAL A 88 9.80 0.94 -12.48
CA VAL A 88 9.53 1.11 -13.93
C VAL A 88 10.43 0.20 -14.78
N SER A 89 11.74 0.25 -14.52
CA SER A 89 12.73 -0.53 -15.30
C SER A 89 12.52 -2.03 -15.13
N ALA A 90 12.24 -2.50 -13.91
CA ALA A 90 11.99 -3.90 -13.64
C ALA A 90 10.71 -4.42 -14.34
N ILE A 91 9.64 -3.62 -14.35
CA ILE A 91 8.39 -3.99 -15.04
C ILE A 91 8.57 -3.95 -16.57
N GLU A 92 9.30 -2.97 -17.09
CA GLU A 92 9.67 -2.90 -18.52
C GLU A 92 10.39 -4.17 -18.97
N GLU A 93 11.42 -4.59 -18.24
CA GLU A 93 12.17 -5.82 -18.53
C GLU A 93 11.27 -7.05 -18.52
N LEU A 94 10.33 -7.12 -17.57
CA LEU A 94 9.39 -8.23 -17.47
C LEU A 94 8.40 -8.28 -18.64
N LEU A 95 7.85 -7.13 -19.03
CA LEU A 95 6.96 -7.01 -20.21
C LEU A 95 7.69 -7.45 -21.49
N ILE A 96 8.91 -6.98 -21.70
CA ILE A 96 9.75 -7.37 -22.85
C ILE A 96 10.07 -8.87 -22.81
N ALA A 97 10.37 -9.43 -21.64
CA ALA A 97 10.65 -10.85 -21.47
C ALA A 97 9.43 -11.73 -21.82
N PHE A 98 8.22 -11.25 -21.56
CA PHE A 98 6.97 -11.89 -21.99
C PHE A 98 6.62 -11.63 -23.45
N GLY A 99 7.40 -10.80 -24.15
CA GLY A 99 7.21 -10.49 -25.56
C GLY A 99 6.18 -9.39 -25.83
N GLU A 100 5.81 -8.64 -24.79
CA GLU A 100 4.96 -7.46 -24.88
C GLU A 100 5.78 -6.20 -25.15
N THR A 101 5.10 -5.16 -25.63
CA THR A 101 5.67 -3.81 -25.74
C THR A 101 5.16 -2.98 -24.57
N PRO A 102 6.03 -2.32 -23.79
CA PRO A 102 5.60 -1.42 -22.73
C PRO A 102 4.63 -0.35 -23.25
N PRO A 103 3.56 -0.03 -22.50
CA PRO A 103 2.67 1.08 -22.84
C PRO A 103 3.46 2.37 -23.12
N SER A 104 3.05 3.10 -24.15
CA SER A 104 3.70 4.35 -24.55
C SER A 104 2.67 5.43 -24.88
N GLY A 105 3.11 6.69 -24.92
CA GLY A 105 2.23 7.83 -25.21
C GLY A 105 1.45 8.37 -24.00
N CYS A 106 1.60 7.75 -22.82
CA CYS A 106 1.14 8.35 -21.58
C CYS A 106 1.95 9.63 -21.27
N SER A 107 1.26 10.64 -20.77
CA SER A 107 1.82 11.89 -20.26
C SER A 107 1.11 12.25 -18.96
N PHE A 108 1.81 12.94 -18.07
CA PHE A 108 1.30 13.22 -16.73
C PHE A 108 1.25 14.71 -16.44
N ASP A 109 0.11 15.19 -15.93
CA ASP A 109 -0.12 16.60 -15.63
C ASP A 109 -0.35 16.81 -14.14
N PHE A 110 0.68 17.31 -13.47
CA PHE A 110 0.66 17.60 -12.03
C PHE A 110 0.58 19.10 -11.73
N SER A 111 0.26 19.93 -12.73
CA SER A 111 0.30 21.39 -12.60
C SER A 111 -0.61 21.92 -11.49
N SER A 112 -1.74 21.25 -11.24
CA SER A 112 -2.70 21.59 -10.18
C SER A 112 -2.27 21.17 -8.77
N VAL A 113 -1.34 20.20 -8.64
CA VAL A 113 -0.96 19.59 -7.36
C VAL A 113 0.49 19.89 -6.95
N LEU A 114 1.34 20.32 -7.88
CA LEU A 114 2.68 20.83 -7.59
C LEU A 114 2.66 22.34 -7.37
N VAL A 115 1.68 22.89 -6.66
CA VAL A 115 1.56 24.35 -6.45
C VAL A 115 2.41 24.86 -5.29
N ASP A 116 2.62 24.04 -4.27
CA ASP A 116 3.51 24.26 -3.13
C ASP A 116 3.94 22.90 -2.54
N VAL A 117 4.93 22.90 -1.65
CA VAL A 117 5.47 21.68 -1.03
C VAL A 117 4.44 20.97 -0.15
N SER A 118 3.56 21.68 0.56
CA SER A 118 2.57 21.02 1.41
C SER A 118 1.56 20.26 0.55
N THR A 119 1.06 20.89 -0.51
CA THR A 119 0.17 20.25 -1.48
C THR A 119 0.84 19.06 -2.16
N MET A 120 2.10 19.21 -2.58
CA MET A 120 2.86 18.10 -3.18
C MET A 120 2.99 16.92 -2.21
N VAL A 121 3.38 17.15 -0.95
CA VAL A 121 3.56 16.08 0.04
C VAL A 121 2.23 15.40 0.39
N THR A 122 1.14 16.15 0.51
CA THR A 122 -0.20 15.56 0.68
C THR A 122 -0.56 14.65 -0.50
N VAL A 123 -0.29 15.07 -1.73
CA VAL A 123 -0.60 14.27 -2.92
C VAL A 123 0.34 13.08 -3.07
N ALA A 124 1.63 13.24 -2.76
CA ALA A 124 2.60 12.14 -2.72
C ALA A 124 2.09 11.01 -1.81
N ARG A 125 1.63 11.38 -0.61
CA ARG A 125 1.09 10.43 0.37
C ARG A 125 -0.11 9.65 -0.17
N VAL A 126 -0.98 10.31 -0.94
CA VAL A 126 -2.11 9.65 -1.61
C VAL A 126 -1.62 8.73 -2.73
N VAL A 127 -0.66 9.18 -3.54
CA VAL A 127 -0.12 8.41 -4.68
C VAL A 127 0.51 7.11 -4.20
N GLU A 128 1.40 7.13 -3.21
CA GLU A 128 2.00 5.90 -2.65
C GLU A 128 0.96 4.98 -2.00
N ASN A 129 -0.01 5.53 -1.27
CA ASN A 129 -1.09 4.73 -0.69
C ASN A 129 -1.93 4.03 -1.79
N VAL A 130 -2.12 4.71 -2.93
CA VAL A 130 -2.78 4.16 -4.10
C VAL A 130 -1.90 3.09 -4.78
N GLY A 131 -0.59 3.29 -4.87
CA GLY A 131 0.39 2.29 -5.33
C GLY A 131 0.31 1.01 -4.51
N VAL A 132 0.39 1.11 -3.18
CA VAL A 132 0.17 -0.02 -2.24
C VAL A 132 -1.16 -0.71 -2.50
N GLY A 133 -2.25 0.06 -2.57
CA GLY A 133 -3.58 -0.47 -2.82
C GLY A 133 -3.72 -1.18 -4.17
N ALA A 134 -3.09 -0.67 -5.23
CA ALA A 134 -3.10 -1.24 -6.57
C ALA A 134 -2.40 -2.60 -6.60
N TYR A 135 -1.21 -2.71 -6.01
CA TYR A 135 -0.49 -3.99 -5.90
C TYR A 135 -1.29 -5.03 -5.12
N LEU A 136 -1.86 -4.65 -3.97
CA LEU A 136 -2.68 -5.56 -3.16
C LEU A 136 -3.96 -6.00 -3.88
N GLY A 137 -4.64 -5.07 -4.55
CA GLY A 137 -5.86 -5.36 -5.30
C GLY A 137 -5.62 -6.24 -6.52
N ALA A 138 -4.47 -6.11 -7.17
CA ALA A 138 -4.10 -6.91 -8.33
C ALA A 138 -3.47 -8.27 -7.99
N ALA A 139 -3.03 -8.51 -6.76
CA ALA A 139 -2.28 -9.71 -6.38
C ALA A 139 -2.96 -11.03 -6.78
N HIS A 140 -4.29 -11.09 -6.67
CA HIS A 140 -5.08 -12.27 -7.03
C HIS A 140 -5.17 -12.56 -8.54
N LEU A 141 -4.82 -11.58 -9.38
CA LEU A 141 -4.83 -11.70 -10.85
C LEU A 141 -3.49 -12.24 -11.38
N VAL A 142 -2.44 -12.25 -10.56
CA VAL A 142 -1.09 -12.68 -10.96
C VAL A 142 -0.92 -14.17 -10.68
N GLN A 143 -0.88 -14.97 -11.74
CA GLN A 143 -0.78 -16.44 -11.61
C GLN A 143 0.65 -16.96 -11.52
N ASP A 144 1.62 -16.25 -12.12
CA ASP A 144 3.03 -16.67 -12.05
C ASP A 144 3.61 -16.28 -10.68
N PRO A 145 3.97 -17.25 -9.82
CA PRO A 145 4.46 -16.98 -8.48
C PRO A 145 5.76 -16.15 -8.47
N ARG A 146 6.50 -16.14 -9.57
CA ARG A 146 7.72 -15.32 -9.69
C ARG A 146 7.39 -13.86 -9.93
N VAL A 147 6.38 -13.59 -10.77
CA VAL A 147 5.85 -12.24 -10.95
C VAL A 147 5.20 -11.76 -9.66
N LEU A 148 4.43 -12.62 -8.99
CA LEU A 148 3.84 -12.30 -7.69
C LEU A 148 4.91 -11.99 -6.64
N THR A 149 6.03 -12.73 -6.61
CA THR A 149 7.13 -12.45 -5.68
C THR A 149 7.84 -11.13 -6.01
N ALA A 150 8.01 -10.80 -7.29
CA ALA A 150 8.57 -9.52 -7.71
C ALA A 150 7.65 -8.35 -7.33
N ALA A 151 6.35 -8.45 -7.64
CA ALA A 151 5.34 -7.49 -7.22
C ALA A 151 5.28 -7.33 -5.69
N ALA A 152 5.35 -8.43 -4.95
CA ALA A 152 5.42 -8.42 -3.49
C ALA A 152 6.69 -7.73 -2.96
N SER A 153 7.79 -7.75 -3.70
CA SER A 153 9.00 -7.02 -3.31
C SER A 153 8.84 -5.50 -3.52
N ILE A 154 8.15 -5.09 -4.59
CA ILE A 154 7.85 -3.68 -4.87
C ILE A 154 6.91 -3.11 -3.81
N VAL A 155 5.76 -3.73 -3.56
CA VAL A 155 4.77 -3.20 -2.60
C VAL A 155 5.35 -2.99 -1.18
N THR A 156 6.37 -3.75 -0.78
CA THR A 156 7.03 -3.53 0.52
C THR A 156 7.88 -2.26 0.59
N ILE A 157 8.32 -1.74 -0.55
CA ILE A 157 9.03 -0.47 -0.71
C ILE A 157 8.03 0.68 -0.78
N GLU A 158 6.97 0.55 -1.59
CA GLU A 158 5.81 1.47 -1.61
C GLU A 158 5.29 1.78 -0.18
N SER A 159 5.08 0.74 0.65
CA SER A 159 4.64 0.95 2.03
C SER A 159 5.65 1.71 2.90
N ARG A 160 6.95 1.65 2.59
CA ARG A 160 8.00 2.41 3.28
C ARG A 160 8.04 3.87 2.80
N HIS A 161 7.80 4.10 1.51
CA HIS A 161 7.60 5.45 0.98
C HIS A 161 6.39 6.10 1.66
N GLU A 162 5.25 5.40 1.74
CA GLU A 162 4.08 5.88 2.46
C GLU A 162 4.38 6.16 3.94
N THR A 163 5.17 5.30 4.60
CA THR A 163 5.62 5.53 5.98
C THR A 163 6.38 6.86 6.12
N MET A 164 7.29 7.16 5.19
CA MET A 164 8.02 8.43 5.18
C MET A 164 7.08 9.63 4.92
N LEU A 165 6.13 9.49 4.00
CA LEU A 165 5.18 10.54 3.67
C LEU A 165 4.16 10.79 4.79
N ASN A 166 3.79 9.76 5.56
CA ASN A 166 3.05 9.92 6.81
C ASN A 166 3.83 10.80 7.80
N ILE A 167 5.14 10.57 7.95
CA ILE A 167 6.02 11.40 8.79
C ILE A 167 6.06 12.84 8.27
N PHE A 168 6.18 13.01 6.96
CA PHE A 168 6.17 14.33 6.30
C PHE A 168 4.81 15.02 6.38
N GLU A 169 3.72 14.29 6.58
CA GLU A 169 2.41 14.86 6.87
C GLU A 169 2.19 15.13 8.35
N GLY A 170 3.18 14.88 9.22
CA GLY A 170 3.01 15.10 10.65
C GLY A 170 2.04 14.10 11.29
N ALA A 171 1.96 12.88 10.76
CA ALA A 171 1.06 11.82 11.19
C ALA A 171 1.81 10.65 11.84
N SER A 172 1.10 9.61 12.27
CA SER A 172 1.69 8.33 12.66
C SER A 172 2.38 7.68 11.46
N ALA A 173 3.66 7.32 11.60
CA ALA A 173 4.46 6.73 10.53
C ALA A 173 3.80 5.45 9.99
N ILE A 174 3.31 4.62 10.90
CA ILE A 174 2.51 3.43 10.60
C ILE A 174 1.13 3.67 11.22
N SER A 175 0.18 4.06 10.40
CA SER A 175 -1.11 4.59 10.89
C SER A 175 -2.16 3.50 11.16
N GLN A 176 -2.05 2.36 10.46
CA GLN A 176 -2.93 1.19 10.56
C GLN A 176 -2.13 -0.13 10.43
N PRO A 177 -2.64 -1.26 10.95
CA PRO A 177 -1.96 -2.56 10.84
C PRO A 177 -2.15 -3.26 9.49
N PHE A 178 -3.05 -2.77 8.63
CA PHE A 178 -3.36 -3.31 7.31
C PHE A 178 -3.63 -2.17 6.35
N ASP A 179 -3.33 -2.39 5.07
CA ASP A 179 -3.65 -1.46 3.98
C ASP A 179 -4.96 -1.82 3.27
N ILE A 180 -5.42 -0.93 2.39
CA ILE A 180 -6.70 -1.06 1.67
C ILE A 180 -6.41 -1.54 0.24
N PRO A 181 -6.85 -2.75 -0.18
CA PRO A 181 -6.71 -3.17 -1.56
C PRO A 181 -7.68 -2.39 -2.47
N LEU A 182 -7.18 -1.91 -3.60
CA LEU A 182 -7.90 -1.12 -4.59
C LEU A 182 -7.94 -1.83 -5.95
N LEU A 183 -9.12 -1.91 -6.55
CA LEU A 183 -9.30 -2.43 -7.90
C LEU A 183 -8.81 -1.41 -8.96
N PRO A 184 -8.42 -1.83 -10.17
CA PRO A 184 -7.87 -0.90 -11.17
C PRO A 184 -8.79 0.28 -11.54
N ASN A 185 -10.10 0.06 -11.58
CA ASN A 185 -11.10 1.12 -11.81
C ASN A 185 -11.18 2.12 -10.64
N GLU A 186 -10.88 1.67 -9.42
CA GLU A 186 -10.84 2.49 -8.20
C GLU A 186 -9.56 3.32 -8.16
N VAL A 187 -8.42 2.72 -8.50
CA VAL A 187 -7.14 3.41 -8.66
C VAL A 187 -7.27 4.55 -9.67
N LEU A 188 -7.91 4.29 -10.82
CA LEU A 188 -8.14 5.33 -11.83
C LEU A 188 -9.15 6.40 -11.42
N ALA A 189 -10.02 6.13 -10.44
CA ALA A 189 -10.90 7.15 -9.88
C ALA A 189 -10.11 8.24 -9.14
N ILE A 190 -8.98 7.84 -8.52
CA ILE A 190 -8.09 8.70 -7.73
C ILE A 190 -7.00 9.32 -8.62
N ALA A 191 -6.22 8.48 -9.30
CA ALA A 191 -5.02 8.91 -10.05
C ALA A 191 -5.31 9.26 -11.51
N GLY A 192 -6.45 8.84 -12.07
CA GLY A 192 -6.72 8.93 -13.51
C GLY A 192 -6.75 10.36 -14.05
N SER A 193 -7.03 11.35 -13.21
CA SER A 193 -7.01 12.77 -13.62
C SER A 193 -5.62 13.28 -14.00
N PHE A 194 -4.56 12.62 -13.53
CA PHE A 194 -3.18 12.95 -13.85
C PHE A 194 -2.71 12.31 -15.17
N ILE A 195 -3.37 11.26 -15.66
CA ILE A 195 -2.94 10.47 -16.82
C ILE A 195 -3.60 10.98 -18.09
N LYS A 196 -2.80 11.28 -19.13
CA LYS A 196 -3.28 11.75 -20.43
C LYS A 196 -2.57 11.04 -21.58
N GLY A 197 -3.24 10.94 -22.73
CA GLY A 197 -2.61 10.54 -24.00
C GLY A 197 -2.51 9.03 -24.24
N CYS A 198 -2.85 8.19 -23.26
CA CYS A 198 -2.90 6.74 -23.42
C CYS A 198 -4.23 6.15 -22.91
N SER A 199 -4.55 4.95 -23.38
CA SER A 199 -5.71 4.17 -22.92
C SER A 199 -5.21 2.96 -22.15
N LEU A 200 -5.78 2.74 -20.96
CA LEU A 200 -5.47 1.60 -20.10
C LEU A 200 -6.46 0.44 -20.27
N GLY A 201 -7.44 0.58 -21.17
CA GLY A 201 -8.48 -0.44 -21.38
C GLY A 201 -9.45 -0.62 -20.20
N ILE A 202 -9.27 0.14 -19.12
CA ILE A 202 -10.06 0.08 -17.89
C ILE A 202 -10.91 1.35 -17.78
N ALA A 203 -12.20 1.17 -17.56
CA ALA A 203 -13.09 2.29 -17.25
C ALA A 203 -12.90 2.69 -15.77
N ALA A 204 -12.48 3.94 -15.53
CA ALA A 204 -12.40 4.49 -14.19
C ALA A 204 -13.80 4.59 -13.57
N ASN A 205 -13.90 4.39 -12.25
CA ASN A 205 -15.09 4.87 -11.54
C ASN A 205 -15.17 6.40 -11.65
N PRO A 206 -16.38 6.99 -11.59
CA PRO A 206 -16.50 8.44 -11.47
C PRO A 206 -15.71 8.94 -10.26
N SER A 207 -14.88 9.97 -10.46
CA SER A 207 -14.07 10.52 -9.38
C SER A 207 -14.95 11.11 -8.27
N LEU A 208 -14.46 11.04 -7.05
CA LEU A 208 -15.06 11.63 -5.86
C LEU A 208 -14.04 12.58 -5.24
N SER A 209 -14.50 13.68 -4.65
CA SER A 209 -13.63 14.59 -3.90
C SER A 209 -14.31 15.01 -2.62
N VAL A 210 -13.57 15.01 -1.51
CA VAL A 210 -14.01 15.61 -0.26
C VAL A 210 -13.77 17.12 -0.32
N THR A 211 -14.83 17.91 -0.11
CA THR A 211 -14.81 19.38 -0.26
C THR A 211 -14.75 20.12 1.07
N ASN A 212 -14.58 19.40 2.18
CA ASN A 212 -14.39 19.99 3.50
C ASN A 212 -13.21 20.97 3.51
N THR A 213 -13.37 22.07 4.24
CA THR A 213 -12.28 23.01 4.50
C THR A 213 -11.57 22.65 5.80
N GLY A 214 -10.23 22.65 5.78
CA GLY A 214 -9.40 22.26 6.91
C GLY A 214 -9.21 20.75 7.05
N SER A 215 -8.56 20.33 8.13
CA SER A 215 -8.25 18.92 8.38
C SER A 215 -9.50 18.10 8.67
N VAL A 216 -9.63 16.96 7.99
CA VAL A 216 -10.65 15.96 8.31
C VAL A 216 -10.19 15.16 9.52
N THR A 217 -11.05 15.02 10.52
CA THR A 217 -10.76 14.26 11.74
C THR A 217 -12.03 13.54 12.22
N THR A 218 -11.93 12.76 13.29
CA THR A 218 -13.07 12.05 13.89
C THR A 218 -14.18 13.05 14.27
N GLY A 219 -15.42 12.76 13.88
CA GLY A 219 -16.56 13.65 14.06
C GLY A 219 -16.78 14.67 12.94
N THR A 220 -15.85 14.81 11.99
CA THR A 220 -16.08 15.64 10.79
C THR A 220 -17.20 15.04 9.95
N SER A 221 -18.19 15.87 9.60
CA SER A 221 -19.20 15.51 8.59
C SER A 221 -18.62 15.78 7.20
N LEU A 222 -18.43 14.73 6.41
CA LEU A 222 -17.85 14.83 5.07
C LEU A 222 -18.84 15.45 4.09
N GLN A 223 -18.30 16.26 3.20
CA GLN A 223 -18.98 16.90 2.08
C GLN A 223 -18.29 16.45 0.80
N PHE A 224 -19.09 16.21 -0.24
CA PHE A 224 -18.61 15.56 -1.45
C PHE A 224 -18.92 16.38 -2.70
N SER A 225 -18.04 16.26 -3.68
CA SER A 225 -18.27 16.67 -5.06
C SER A 225 -17.89 15.52 -5.99
N SER A 226 -18.69 15.31 -7.02
CA SER A 226 -18.39 14.36 -8.09
C SER A 226 -19.25 14.69 -9.31
N PRO A 227 -18.75 14.48 -10.54
CA PRO A 227 -19.57 14.56 -11.74
C PRO A 227 -20.83 13.67 -11.70
N ALA A 228 -20.79 12.57 -10.94
CA ALA A 228 -21.90 11.62 -10.80
C ALA A 228 -22.95 12.04 -9.75
N LEU A 229 -22.69 13.09 -8.96
CA LEU A 229 -23.60 13.58 -7.90
C LEU A 229 -24.45 14.77 -8.32
N ASN A 230 -24.62 15.02 -9.62
CA ASN A 230 -25.30 16.19 -10.19
C ASN A 230 -26.84 16.19 -10.05
N SER A 231 -27.43 15.24 -9.32
CA SER A 231 -28.88 15.10 -9.11
C SER A 231 -29.22 14.95 -7.62
N SER A 232 -30.47 14.59 -7.29
CA SER A 232 -30.85 14.32 -5.91
C SER A 232 -29.98 13.21 -5.32
N THR A 233 -29.30 13.49 -4.21
CA THR A 233 -28.51 12.51 -3.46
C THR A 233 -29.37 11.68 -2.49
N SER A 234 -30.69 11.79 -2.58
CA SER A 234 -31.64 11.01 -1.77
C SER A 234 -31.48 9.52 -2.04
N GLY A 235 -31.22 8.74 -0.99
CA GLY A 235 -30.99 7.30 -1.09
C GLY A 235 -29.54 6.92 -1.39
N PHE A 236 -28.62 7.88 -1.49
CA PHE A 236 -27.19 7.57 -1.57
C PHE A 236 -26.58 7.39 -0.19
N HIS A 237 -25.57 6.52 -0.15
CA HIS A 237 -24.85 6.16 1.05
C HIS A 237 -23.37 6.46 0.89
N CYS A 238 -22.74 6.89 1.97
CA CYS A 238 -21.31 7.03 2.10
C CYS A 238 -20.77 5.74 2.73
N GLN A 239 -19.84 5.09 2.03
CA GLN A 239 -19.18 3.87 2.44
C GLN A 239 -17.75 4.20 2.86
N MET A 240 -17.38 3.96 4.11
CA MET A 240 -16.02 4.15 4.61
C MET A 240 -15.35 2.79 4.87
N LEU A 241 -14.18 2.55 4.29
CA LEU A 241 -13.39 1.34 4.52
C LEU A 241 -11.99 1.71 5.00
N THR A 242 -11.50 1.02 6.02
CA THR A 242 -10.10 1.06 6.46
C THR A 242 -9.47 -0.30 6.26
N GLY A 243 -8.14 -0.37 6.28
CA GLY A 243 -7.45 -1.65 6.11
C GLY A 243 -7.84 -2.67 7.18
N GLY A 244 -7.96 -3.93 6.79
CA GLY A 244 -8.34 -5.04 7.67
C GLY A 244 -9.82 -5.12 8.05
N MET A 245 -10.65 -4.16 7.66
CA MET A 245 -12.10 -4.28 7.83
C MET A 245 -12.70 -5.30 6.86
N PRO A 246 -13.59 -6.21 7.29
CA PRO A 246 -14.22 -7.16 6.39
C PRO A 246 -15.27 -6.52 5.49
N PHE A 247 -15.88 -5.42 5.93
CA PHE A 247 -16.89 -4.65 5.18
C PHE A 247 -16.78 -3.16 5.51
N SER A 248 -17.24 -2.29 4.61
CA SER A 248 -17.31 -0.85 4.84
C SER A 248 -18.38 -0.47 5.88
N LEU A 249 -18.21 0.69 6.49
CA LEU A 249 -19.25 1.36 7.25
C LEU A 249 -20.19 2.08 6.28
N SER A 250 -21.47 1.73 6.31
CA SER A 250 -22.51 2.30 5.45
C SER A 250 -23.34 3.34 6.21
N LEU A 251 -23.20 4.62 5.84
CA LEU A 251 -23.96 5.74 6.42
C LEU A 251 -24.77 6.45 5.33
N PRO A 252 -25.92 7.09 5.63
CA PRO A 252 -26.56 7.98 4.66
C PRO A 252 -25.58 9.09 4.24
N ILE A 253 -25.56 9.48 2.97
CA ILE A 253 -24.64 10.52 2.48
C ILE A 253 -24.77 11.84 3.25
N SER A 254 -25.98 12.19 3.70
CA SER A 254 -26.27 13.39 4.50
C SER A 254 -25.77 13.31 5.95
N GLY A 255 -25.41 12.11 6.43
CA GLY A 255 -24.91 11.82 7.76
C GLY A 255 -23.55 11.13 7.74
N CYS A 256 -22.77 11.32 6.67
CA CYS A 256 -21.44 10.74 6.51
C CYS A 256 -20.45 11.41 7.47
N VAL A 257 -20.40 10.91 8.70
CA VAL A 257 -19.53 11.42 9.77
C VAL A 257 -18.38 10.45 10.01
N VAL A 258 -17.15 10.96 10.05
CA VAL A 258 -15.97 10.15 10.38
C VAL A 258 -16.13 9.58 11.80
N PRO A 259 -16.14 8.25 11.97
CA PRO A 259 -16.35 7.63 13.28
C PRO A 259 -15.12 7.78 14.18
N GLN A 260 -15.30 7.56 15.47
CA GLN A 260 -14.20 7.58 16.44
C GLN A 260 -13.27 6.38 16.27
N GLY A 261 -12.01 6.54 16.67
CA GLY A 261 -11.03 5.44 16.72
C GLY A 261 -10.37 5.07 15.39
N ILE A 262 -10.68 5.78 14.30
CA ILE A 262 -9.98 5.65 13.02
C ILE A 262 -8.76 6.55 13.00
N ASN A 263 -7.62 5.99 12.60
CA ASN A 263 -6.38 6.70 12.34
C ASN A 263 -5.80 6.20 11.01
N GLY A 264 -5.25 7.05 10.15
CA GLY A 264 -4.68 6.66 8.86
C GLY A 264 -5.64 6.78 7.65
N PRO A 265 -5.33 6.10 6.52
CA PRO A 265 -6.12 6.18 5.30
C PRO A 265 -7.50 5.56 5.48
N VAL A 266 -8.49 6.21 4.88
CA VAL A 266 -9.87 5.75 4.76
C VAL A 266 -10.28 5.91 3.31
N ALA A 267 -10.65 4.82 2.66
CA ALA A 267 -11.25 4.88 1.34
C ALA A 267 -12.75 5.15 1.48
N VAL A 268 -13.24 6.16 0.75
CA VAL A 268 -14.63 6.60 0.81
C VAL A 268 -15.29 6.47 -0.56
N TRP A 269 -16.40 5.74 -0.64
CA TRP A 269 -17.24 5.66 -1.84
C TRP A 269 -18.61 6.26 -1.59
N ILE A 270 -19.28 6.65 -2.67
CA ILE A 270 -20.72 6.88 -2.66
C ILE A 270 -21.41 5.73 -3.39
N THR A 271 -22.40 5.10 -2.76
CA THR A 271 -23.23 4.03 -3.32
C THR A 271 -24.69 4.43 -3.46
N SER A 272 -25.40 3.77 -4.37
CA SER A 272 -26.84 3.97 -4.63
C SER A 272 -27.76 3.16 -3.72
N ASP A 273 -27.19 2.26 -2.93
CA ASP A 273 -27.86 1.49 -1.88
C ASP A 273 -27.01 1.47 -0.59
N ASP A 274 -27.55 0.85 0.46
CA ASP A 274 -26.94 0.81 1.79
C ASP A 274 -26.12 -0.45 2.07
N GLN A 275 -25.87 -1.30 1.06
CA GLN A 275 -25.11 -2.52 1.25
C GLN A 275 -23.64 -2.19 1.54
N PRO A 276 -23.09 -2.66 2.67
CA PRO A 276 -21.66 -2.55 2.92
C PRO A 276 -20.83 -3.17 1.80
N LEU A 277 -19.85 -2.43 1.30
CA LEU A 277 -18.85 -2.92 0.35
C LEU A 277 -17.96 -3.96 1.04
N ASN A 278 -17.60 -5.01 0.31
CA ASN A 278 -16.67 -6.02 0.81
C ASN A 278 -15.25 -5.41 0.95
N GLY A 279 -14.61 -5.65 2.09
CA GLY A 279 -13.23 -5.24 2.33
C GLY A 279 -12.24 -5.95 1.41
N GLN A 280 -12.53 -7.21 1.07
CA GLN A 280 -11.78 -7.96 0.06
C GLN A 280 -12.11 -7.44 -1.33
N ALA A 281 -11.12 -6.87 -2.01
CA ALA A 281 -11.28 -6.28 -3.34
C ALA A 281 -11.85 -7.27 -4.37
N VAL A 282 -11.48 -8.56 -4.27
CA VAL A 282 -11.96 -9.63 -5.18
C VAL A 282 -13.48 -9.81 -5.13
N ASP A 283 -14.07 -9.64 -3.96
CA ASP A 283 -15.50 -9.85 -3.71
C ASP A 283 -16.30 -8.54 -3.68
N ARG A 284 -15.64 -7.40 -3.96
CA ARG A 284 -16.25 -6.08 -3.86
C ARG A 284 -17.15 -5.80 -5.06
N GLN A 285 -18.45 -5.70 -4.80
CA GLN A 285 -19.44 -5.44 -5.84
C GLN A 285 -19.38 -3.97 -6.30
N SER A 286 -19.33 -3.74 -7.61
CA SER A 286 -19.21 -2.41 -8.22
C SER A 286 -20.53 -1.82 -8.73
N ASN A 287 -21.59 -2.62 -8.84
CA ASN A 287 -22.87 -2.21 -9.45
C ASN A 287 -23.61 -1.11 -8.66
N ALA A 288 -23.35 -0.99 -7.35
CA ALA A 288 -23.92 0.05 -6.51
C ALA A 288 -23.03 1.31 -6.43
N ILE A 289 -21.77 1.26 -6.89
CA ILE A 289 -20.82 2.38 -6.78
C ILE A 289 -21.23 3.50 -7.74
N VAL A 290 -21.53 4.67 -7.18
CA VAL A 290 -21.87 5.89 -7.90
C VAL A 290 -20.61 6.71 -8.19
N ALA A 291 -19.70 6.81 -7.20
CA ALA A 291 -18.43 7.52 -7.31
C ALA A 291 -17.42 7.02 -6.28
N GLY A 292 -16.14 7.22 -6.59
CA GLY A 292 -15.01 6.94 -5.71
C GLY A 292 -14.26 5.63 -6.03
N PRO A 293 -13.30 5.25 -5.19
CA PRO A 293 -13.02 5.87 -3.89
C PRO A 293 -12.36 7.24 -3.99
N GLU A 294 -12.47 7.99 -2.91
CA GLU A 294 -11.55 9.06 -2.52
C GLU A 294 -10.78 8.58 -1.28
N ILE A 295 -9.47 8.83 -1.22
CA ILE A 295 -8.65 8.51 -0.03
C ILE A 295 -8.62 9.72 0.90
N VAL A 296 -9.05 9.51 2.14
CA VAL A 296 -9.07 10.52 3.19
C VAL A 296 -8.19 10.06 4.34
N PHE A 297 -7.17 10.83 4.69
CA PHE A 297 -6.32 10.54 5.84
C PHE A 297 -6.88 11.16 7.12
N ILE A 298 -7.04 10.34 8.16
CA ILE A 298 -7.51 10.74 9.49
C ILE A 298 -6.33 10.65 10.46
N ASP A 299 -5.64 11.75 10.72
CA ASP A 299 -4.42 11.75 11.53
C ASP A 299 -4.71 12.18 12.98
N ILE A 300 -5.26 11.25 13.78
CA ILE A 300 -5.54 11.50 15.21
C ILE A 300 -4.36 11.12 16.11
N VAL A 301 -3.43 10.30 15.62
CA VAL A 301 -2.17 9.95 16.28
C VAL A 301 -1.03 10.59 15.52
N ILE A 302 -0.14 11.27 16.24
CA ILE A 302 1.04 11.94 15.70
C ILE A 302 2.27 11.46 16.48
N ASP A 303 3.20 10.84 15.78
CA ASP A 303 4.45 10.34 16.37
C ASP A 303 5.42 11.48 16.69
N ASP A 304 6.27 11.28 17.71
CA ASP A 304 7.31 12.23 18.07
C ASP A 304 8.33 12.44 16.93
N LEU A 305 8.60 11.39 16.15
CA LEU A 305 9.43 11.49 14.94
C LEU A 305 8.84 12.50 13.95
N SER A 306 7.54 12.41 13.68
CA SER A 306 6.83 13.33 12.79
C SER A 306 6.82 14.76 13.33
N ARG A 307 6.75 14.94 14.67
CA ARG A 307 6.89 16.27 15.30
C ARG A 307 8.29 16.85 15.14
N MET A 308 9.34 16.02 15.12
CA MET A 308 10.70 16.50 14.82
C MET A 308 10.86 16.90 13.36
N VAL A 309 10.23 16.18 12.44
CA VAL A 309 10.33 16.45 10.99
C VAL A 309 9.50 17.68 10.59
N ARG A 310 8.28 17.84 11.13
CA ARG A 310 7.44 19.03 10.92
C ARG A 310 6.88 19.63 12.22
N PRO A 311 7.71 20.38 12.97
CA PRO A 311 7.29 20.99 14.24
C PRO A 311 6.07 21.91 14.10
N SER A 312 5.97 22.63 12.98
CA SER A 312 4.93 23.64 12.76
C SER A 312 3.53 23.07 12.46
N LYS A 313 3.42 21.78 12.09
CA LYS A 313 2.12 21.14 11.76
C LYS A 313 1.41 20.56 12.98
N SER A 314 2.12 20.43 14.10
CA SER A 314 1.62 19.88 15.37
C SER A 314 0.68 20.83 16.17
N GLY A 315 0.27 21.96 15.60
CA GLY A 315 -0.38 23.08 16.31
C GLY A 315 -1.88 22.96 16.62
N SER A 316 -2.50 21.79 16.52
CA SER A 316 -3.95 21.64 16.74
C SER A 316 -4.37 20.33 17.40
N SER A 317 -3.66 19.90 18.45
CA SER A 317 -4.25 19.04 19.50
C SER A 317 -3.30 18.88 20.70
N SER A 318 -3.56 19.60 21.79
CA SER A 318 -3.56 19.09 23.19
C SER A 318 -3.55 20.25 24.19
N GLY A 319 -4.45 20.16 25.15
CA GLY A 319 -4.67 21.15 26.20
C GLY A 319 -3.51 21.27 27.18
N SER A 320 -3.46 22.45 27.79
CA SER A 320 -2.55 22.89 28.83
C SER A 320 -2.32 21.87 29.95
N GLY A 321 -1.05 21.67 30.27
CA GLY A 321 -0.58 20.91 31.44
C GLY A 321 0.88 21.22 31.75
N SER A 322 1.21 22.50 31.94
CA SER A 322 2.51 22.96 32.40
C SER A 322 2.74 22.58 33.87
N GLY A 323 3.87 21.92 34.15
CA GLY A 323 4.27 21.61 35.53
C GLY A 323 5.61 20.87 35.65
N TYR A 324 6.70 21.44 35.14
CA TYR A 324 8.05 20.99 35.53
C TYR A 324 8.39 21.58 36.91
N GLY A 325 8.17 20.80 37.96
CA GLY A 325 8.67 21.04 39.31
C GLY A 325 9.89 20.17 39.59
N SER A 326 11.06 20.81 39.69
CA SER A 326 12.30 20.17 40.14
C SER A 326 12.19 19.77 41.61
N GLY A 327 12.37 18.49 41.91
CA GLY A 327 12.26 17.93 43.26
C GLY A 327 13.16 16.71 43.44
N SER A 328 14.35 16.94 43.98
CA SER A 328 15.28 15.92 44.48
C SER A 328 14.64 15.13 45.62
N GLY A 329 14.55 13.80 45.51
CA GLY A 329 14.04 12.94 46.57
C GLY A 329 14.45 11.48 46.37
N SER A 330 15.43 11.04 47.14
CA SER A 330 15.93 9.67 47.26
C SER A 330 14.97 8.76 48.02
N SER A 331 14.63 7.57 47.51
CA SER A 331 14.24 6.42 48.36
C SER A 331 14.21 5.08 47.62
N SER A 332 15.05 4.18 48.11
CA SER A 332 15.07 2.70 48.11
C SER A 332 13.91 1.88 47.48
N ASN A 333 14.29 0.94 46.60
CA ASN A 333 13.54 -0.27 46.23
C ASN A 333 13.54 -1.32 47.36
N PRO A 334 12.55 -2.23 47.37
CA PRO A 334 12.78 -3.65 47.65
C PRO A 334 12.42 -4.55 46.45
N PRO A 335 13.02 -5.74 46.31
CA PRO A 335 12.80 -6.65 45.17
C PRO A 335 11.67 -7.63 45.48
N MET A 336 10.94 -8.13 44.47
CA MET A 336 10.32 -9.48 44.41
C MET A 336 9.93 -9.76 42.94
N SER A 337 10.61 -10.68 42.27
CA SER A 337 10.34 -12.12 42.16
C SER A 337 9.55 -12.44 40.88
N MET A 338 10.28 -12.85 39.83
CA MET A 338 9.73 -13.41 38.60
C MET A 338 9.33 -14.87 38.81
N SER A 339 8.14 -15.24 38.36
CA SER A 339 7.73 -16.64 38.17
C SER A 339 7.07 -16.76 36.80
N MET A 340 7.72 -17.45 35.88
CA MET A 340 7.12 -17.92 34.64
C MET A 340 6.38 -19.23 34.89
N PRO A 341 5.21 -19.46 34.27
CA PRO A 341 4.73 -20.79 33.98
C PRO A 341 4.96 -21.18 32.51
N SER A 342 5.34 -22.45 32.38
CA SER A 342 5.65 -23.23 31.18
C SER A 342 4.52 -23.29 30.15
N MET A 343 4.93 -23.31 28.86
CA MET A 343 4.12 -23.76 27.73
C MET A 343 3.64 -25.20 27.92
N SER A 344 2.37 -25.44 27.57
CA SER A 344 1.82 -26.77 27.32
C SER A 344 1.14 -26.77 25.95
N SER A 345 1.52 -27.75 25.15
CA SER A 345 1.07 -28.05 23.79
C SER A 345 -0.39 -28.49 23.72
N MET A 346 -1.16 -27.90 22.79
CA MET A 346 -2.38 -28.46 22.19
C MET A 346 -2.34 -28.02 20.71
N GLY A 347 -2.39 -28.86 19.69
CA GLY A 347 -3.25 -30.02 19.48
C GLY A 347 -4.22 -29.66 18.35
N MET A 348 -3.80 -29.83 17.09
CA MET A 348 -4.56 -29.50 15.87
C MET A 348 -5.78 -30.44 15.68
N PRO A 349 -6.98 -29.95 15.32
CA PRO A 349 -8.03 -30.79 14.75
C PRO A 349 -8.12 -30.62 13.21
N PRO A 350 -8.65 -31.62 12.48
CA PRO A 350 -8.55 -31.70 11.02
C PRO A 350 -9.68 -30.98 10.28
N ALA A 351 -9.43 -30.73 9.00
CA ALA A 351 -10.30 -30.09 8.02
C ALA A 351 -11.59 -30.88 7.71
N GLY A 352 -12.70 -30.16 7.52
CA GLY A 352 -13.96 -30.70 7.00
C GLY A 352 -15.05 -29.64 6.81
N ALA A 353 -15.31 -29.34 5.53
CA ALA A 353 -16.57 -28.95 4.86
C ALA A 353 -17.50 -27.84 5.41
N ASP A 354 -17.82 -26.92 4.49
CA ASP A 354 -19.08 -26.19 4.30
C ASP A 354 -19.76 -25.62 5.55
N GLN A 355 -19.45 -24.35 5.84
CA GLN A 355 -20.45 -23.44 6.39
C GLN A 355 -20.54 -22.21 5.51
N ALA A 356 -21.61 -22.16 4.72
CA ALA A 356 -22.15 -20.93 4.17
C ALA A 356 -22.41 -19.97 5.34
N SER A 357 -21.56 -18.95 5.47
CA SER A 357 -21.79 -17.84 6.38
C SER A 357 -23.01 -17.07 5.90
N SER A 358 -24.08 -17.12 6.67
CA SER A 358 -25.25 -16.27 6.50
C SER A 358 -24.81 -14.81 6.48
N PHE A 359 -25.00 -14.15 5.33
CA PHE A 359 -24.75 -12.72 5.16
C PHE A 359 -25.53 -11.93 6.21
N ALA A 360 -24.82 -11.15 7.03
CA ALA A 360 -25.44 -10.21 7.94
C ALA A 360 -26.14 -9.10 7.12
N SER A 361 -27.38 -8.81 7.53
CA SER A 361 -28.33 -7.92 6.88
C SER A 361 -27.80 -6.51 6.57
N THR A 362 -28.28 -5.98 5.43
CA THR A 362 -28.55 -4.56 5.17
C THR A 362 -28.81 -3.79 6.45
N THR A 363 -27.85 -2.99 6.89
CA THR A 363 -28.13 -2.02 7.93
C THR A 363 -27.24 -0.81 7.72
N THR A 364 -27.81 0.23 7.12
CA THR A 364 -27.38 1.60 7.40
C THR A 364 -27.14 1.76 8.90
N VAL A 365 -25.92 2.11 9.30
CA VAL A 365 -25.58 2.30 10.72
C VAL A 365 -25.68 3.76 11.12
N ALA A 366 -26.12 4.02 12.35
CA ALA A 366 -26.00 5.35 12.92
C ALA A 366 -24.53 5.66 13.23
N PRO A 367 -24.08 6.94 13.20
CA PRO A 367 -22.70 7.32 13.51
C PRO A 367 -22.17 6.79 14.86
N SER A 368 -23.05 6.69 15.87
CA SER A 368 -22.70 6.12 17.18
C SER A 368 -22.43 4.61 17.13
N GLN A 369 -23.16 3.88 16.28
CA GLN A 369 -22.95 2.44 16.07
C GLN A 369 -21.67 2.18 15.27
N ALA A 370 -21.38 3.01 14.26
CA ALA A 370 -20.14 2.94 13.50
C ALA A 370 -18.90 3.04 14.40
N SER A 371 -18.91 3.98 15.36
CA SER A 371 -17.83 4.13 16.35
C SER A 371 -17.68 2.90 17.27
N ALA A 372 -18.80 2.26 17.63
CA ALA A 372 -18.77 1.03 18.42
C ALA A 372 -18.22 -0.17 17.63
N MET A 373 -18.53 -0.27 16.34
CA MET A 373 -17.99 -1.31 15.45
C MET A 373 -16.47 -1.21 15.32
N MET A 374 -15.92 -0.01 15.15
CA MET A 374 -14.46 0.20 15.09
C MET A 374 -13.75 -0.26 16.37
N SER A 375 -14.38 -0.06 17.54
CA SER A 375 -13.83 -0.51 18.82
C SER A 375 -13.84 -2.04 18.95
N GLY A 376 -14.84 -2.73 18.37
CA GLY A 376 -14.98 -4.18 18.46
C GLY A 376 -14.04 -4.98 17.55
N LEU A 377 -13.53 -4.38 16.47
CA LEU A 377 -12.63 -5.03 15.52
C LEU A 377 -11.17 -5.10 15.98
N GLY A 378 -10.82 -4.45 17.11
CA GLY A 378 -9.43 -4.44 17.61
C GLY A 378 -8.43 -3.76 16.66
N LEU A 379 -8.94 -3.01 15.68
CA LEU A 379 -8.15 -2.24 14.70
C LEU A 379 -7.66 -0.89 15.26
N THR A 380 -7.92 -0.61 16.54
CA THR A 380 -7.45 0.61 17.20
C THR A 380 -5.97 0.49 17.56
N THR A 381 -5.19 1.50 17.20
CA THR A 381 -3.76 1.55 17.51
C THR A 381 -3.57 1.78 19.01
N SER A 382 -2.94 0.81 19.69
CA SER A 382 -2.37 1.06 21.01
C SER A 382 -1.00 1.71 20.82
N ALA A 383 -0.85 2.97 21.24
CA ALA A 383 0.44 3.62 21.29
C ALA A 383 1.33 2.87 22.29
N ALA A 384 2.29 2.09 21.80
CA ALA A 384 3.27 1.43 22.64
C ALA A 384 4.27 2.47 23.17
N SER A 385 4.13 2.88 24.42
CA SER A 385 5.17 3.64 25.13
C SER A 385 6.37 2.72 25.40
N ALA A 386 7.34 2.69 24.50
CA ALA A 386 8.56 1.92 24.68
C ALA A 386 9.52 2.66 25.62
N SER A 387 9.57 2.26 26.89
CA SER A 387 10.69 2.58 27.78
C SER A 387 11.88 1.69 27.43
N ALA A 388 12.85 2.24 26.68
CA ALA A 388 14.09 1.55 26.37
C ALA A 388 14.91 1.31 27.65
N SER A 389 15.15 0.04 27.98
CA SER A 389 16.25 -0.36 28.87
C SER A 389 17.20 -1.24 28.08
N ALA A 390 18.36 -0.69 27.74
CA ALA A 390 19.43 -1.40 27.09
C ALA A 390 20.03 -2.41 28.07
N SER A 391 20.07 -3.68 27.67
CA SER A 391 21.01 -4.64 28.22
C SER A 391 21.66 -5.41 27.08
N ALA A 392 22.95 -5.18 26.92
CA ALA A 392 23.80 -5.88 25.99
C ALA A 392 24.05 -7.31 26.51
N SER A 393 23.79 -8.30 25.67
CA SER A 393 24.32 -9.65 25.83
C SER A 393 24.77 -10.19 24.48
N ALA A 394 26.08 -10.29 24.33
CA ALA A 394 26.74 -10.91 23.18
C ALA A 394 26.59 -12.43 23.21
N ALA A 395 26.35 -13.03 22.03
CA ALA A 395 26.78 -14.37 21.59
C ALA A 395 26.27 -14.63 20.16
N PRO A 396 26.77 -15.64 19.43
CA PRO A 396 28.13 -15.84 18.92
C PRO A 396 28.14 -15.90 17.37
N ASP A 397 29.35 -16.00 16.81
CA ASP A 397 29.68 -16.06 15.38
C ASP A 397 28.82 -16.99 14.50
N GLY A 398 28.52 -16.51 13.29
CA GLY A 398 28.36 -17.35 12.10
C GLY A 398 26.96 -17.44 11.50
N ALA A 399 26.61 -16.49 10.62
CA ALA A 399 25.74 -16.76 9.48
C ALA A 399 25.98 -15.71 8.37
N VAL A 400 26.18 -16.23 7.17
CA VAL A 400 26.76 -15.60 5.99
C VAL A 400 25.76 -14.65 5.30
N ALA A 401 26.29 -13.54 4.80
CA ALA A 401 25.61 -12.57 3.95
C ALA A 401 25.16 -13.21 2.62
N ASN A 402 23.87 -13.11 2.29
CA ASN A 402 23.36 -13.37 0.94
C ASN A 402 23.04 -12.05 0.25
N GLY A 403 24.08 -11.41 -0.30
CA GLY A 403 23.93 -10.50 -1.43
C GLY A 403 23.81 -11.33 -2.71
N ILE A 404 22.74 -11.12 -3.48
CA ILE A 404 22.56 -11.75 -4.79
C ILE A 404 23.47 -11.01 -5.78
N SER A 405 24.68 -11.52 -5.98
CA SER A 405 25.53 -11.18 -7.12
C SER A 405 25.43 -12.32 -8.13
N MET A 406 24.87 -12.03 -9.30
CA MET A 406 24.86 -12.96 -10.42
C MET A 406 26.26 -13.03 -11.04
N VAL A 407 26.97 -14.12 -10.82
CA VAL A 407 28.18 -14.48 -11.57
C VAL A 407 27.81 -15.57 -12.59
N PRO A 408 28.15 -15.43 -13.89
CA PRO A 408 27.90 -16.46 -14.90
C PRO A 408 28.76 -17.70 -14.67
N ALA A 409 28.19 -18.89 -14.89
CA ALA A 409 28.89 -20.17 -14.78
C ALA A 409 30.07 -20.27 -15.77
N PRO A 410 31.18 -20.95 -15.39
CA PRO A 410 32.35 -21.08 -16.25
C PRO A 410 32.08 -22.02 -17.43
N THR A 411 32.56 -21.62 -18.60
CA THR A 411 32.60 -22.41 -19.83
C THR A 411 33.55 -23.61 -19.68
N PRO A 412 33.16 -24.84 -20.09
CA PRO A 412 34.10 -25.95 -20.16
C PRO A 412 35.04 -25.73 -21.34
N SER A 413 36.35 -25.77 -21.06
CA SER A 413 37.41 -25.70 -22.05
C SER A 413 37.60 -27.05 -22.77
N ALA A 414 37.67 -26.97 -24.10
CA ALA A 414 38.24 -27.89 -25.11
C ALA A 414 38.03 -29.41 -24.96
#